data_AF-A0A4Y2H9G7-F1
#
_entry.id   AF-A0A4Y2H9G7-F1
#
_cell.length_a   1.000
_cell.length_b   1.000
_cell.length_c   1.000
_cell.angle_alpha   90.00
_cell.angle_beta   90.00
_cell.angle_gamma   90.00
#
_symmetry.space_group_name_H-M   'P 1'
#
loop_
_entity.id
_entity.type
_entity.pdbx_description
1 polymer ?
#
loop_
_entity_poly.entity_id
_entity_poly.type
_entity_poly.pdbx_seq_one_letter_code
_entity_poly.pdbx_strand_id
1 'polypeptide(L)'
;MSLQILFLCCANFSDIFAVVSYALGFSDYPDALVILSVMVFGTLNFVSFFATSYFAAEVSREDEKIRKRIKTVAFNSSVKKDNKVQGDLLQSFLQSKAEIVLSAGGVMNFSRGFLLTSAGVLISYNLLLIQLNTVG
;
A
#
# COMPACT_ATOMS: atom_id res chain seq x y z
N MET A 1 6.71 -0.98 -15.88
CA MET A 1 5.52 -0.65 -15.06
C MET A 1 5.81 -0.53 -13.57
N SER A 2 6.44 -1.51 -12.90
CA SER A 2 6.67 -1.47 -11.44
C SER A 2 7.43 -0.20 -10.94
N LEU A 3 8.45 0.25 -11.66
CA LEU A 3 9.20 1.48 -11.34
C LEU A 3 8.36 2.78 -11.48
N GLN A 4 7.44 2.82 -12.45
CA GLN A 4 6.57 3.99 -12.66
C GLN A 4 5.57 4.13 -11.49
N ILE A 5 5.06 3.00 -10.97
CA ILE A 5 4.19 2.96 -9.80
C ILE A 5 4.95 3.47 -8.57
N LEU A 6 6.23 3.11 -8.42
CA LEU A 6 7.09 3.62 -7.34
C LEU A 6 7.21 5.14 -7.38
N PHE A 7 7.57 5.71 -8.54
CA PHE A 7 7.68 7.17 -8.68
C PHE A 7 6.35 7.88 -8.47
N LEU A 8 5.24 7.29 -8.94
CA LEU A 8 3.91 7.84 -8.71
C LEU A 8 3.53 7.84 -7.22
N CYS A 9 3.84 6.76 -6.49
CA CYS A 9 3.64 6.70 -5.05
C CYS A 9 4.47 7.75 -4.31
N CYS A 10 5.74 7.95 -4.69
CA CYS A 10 6.60 8.98 -4.10
C CYS A 10 6.05 10.39 -4.38
N ALA A 11 5.66 10.68 -5.63
CA ALA A 11 5.10 11.99 -5.99
C ALA A 11 3.82 12.28 -5.21
N ASN A 12 2.88 11.33 -5.17
CA ASN A 12 1.64 11.47 -4.41
C ASN A 12 1.91 11.67 -2.91
N PHE A 13 2.88 10.93 -2.34
CA PHE A 13 3.26 11.08 -0.94
C PHE A 13 3.86 12.46 -0.65
N SER A 14 4.72 12.98 -1.53
CA SER A 14 5.30 14.32 -1.41
C SER A 14 4.25 15.42 -1.47
N ASP A 15 3.27 15.31 -2.37
CA ASP A 15 2.16 16.27 -2.44
C ASP A 15 1.31 16.26 -1.17
N ILE A 16 0.95 15.06 -0.70
CA ILE A 16 0.22 14.88 0.58
C ILE A 16 1.00 15.51 1.72
N PHE A 17 2.31 15.25 1.78
CA PHE A 17 3.17 15.77 2.81
C PHE A 17 3.16 17.30 2.82
N ALA A 18 3.34 17.94 1.66
CA ALA A 18 3.30 19.39 1.52
C ALA A 18 1.96 19.99 1.96
N VAL A 19 0.85 19.32 1.67
CA VAL A 19 -0.50 19.78 2.05
C VAL A 19 -0.72 19.68 3.55
N VAL A 20 -0.28 18.57 4.17
CA VAL A 20 -0.35 18.40 5.62
C VAL A 20 0.55 19.43 6.32
N SER A 21 1.76 19.65 5.80
CA SER A 21 2.67 20.67 6.33
C SER A 21 2.08 22.08 6.21
N TYR A 22 1.44 22.41 5.09
CA TYR A 22 0.71 23.67 4.93
C TYR A 22 -0.46 23.80 5.91
N ALA A 23 -1.31 22.76 6.01
CA ALA A 23 -2.47 22.76 6.89
C ALA A 23 -2.09 22.94 8.38
N LEU A 24 -0.90 22.49 8.76
CA LEU A 24 -0.34 22.65 10.09
C LEU A 24 0.44 23.97 10.28
N GLY A 25 0.62 24.77 9.22
CA GLY A 25 1.27 26.08 9.27
C GLY A 25 2.79 26.07 9.10
N PHE A 26 3.38 25.03 8.51
CA PHE A 26 4.84 24.91 8.32
C PHE A 26 5.38 25.42 6.98
N SER A 27 4.49 25.71 6.03
CA SER A 27 4.88 26.28 4.75
C SER A 27 3.98 27.47 4.45
N ASP A 28 4.56 28.64 4.22
CA ASP A 28 3.81 29.78 3.70
C ASP A 28 3.84 29.73 2.17
N TYR A 29 2.68 29.55 1.56
CA TYR A 29 2.53 29.78 0.12
C TYR A 29 2.19 31.25 -0.11
N PRO A 30 2.92 31.95 -0.98
CA PRO A 30 2.71 33.38 -1.20
C PRO A 30 1.43 33.73 -1.95
N ASP A 31 0.72 32.74 -2.53
CA ASP A 31 -0.41 32.96 -3.43
C ASP A 31 -1.63 32.08 -3.07
N ALA A 32 -2.80 32.71 -2.92
CA ALA A 32 -4.08 32.06 -2.62
C ALA A 32 -4.52 31.05 -3.69
N LEU A 33 -4.18 31.26 -4.97
CA LEU A 33 -4.48 30.30 -6.03
C LEU A 33 -3.61 29.05 -5.92
N VAL A 34 -2.34 29.23 -5.52
CA VAL A 34 -1.43 28.11 -5.25
C VAL A 34 -1.91 27.31 -4.05
N ILE A 35 -2.37 27.97 -2.99
CA ILE A 35 -2.96 27.33 -1.80
C ILE A 35 -4.17 26.48 -2.17
N LEU A 36 -5.12 27.04 -2.93
CA LEU A 36 -6.33 26.33 -3.33
C LEU A 36 -6.00 25.10 -4.20
N SER A 37 -5.09 25.26 -5.16
CA SER A 37 -4.63 24.17 -6.02
C SER A 37 -3.97 23.06 -5.19
N VAL A 38 -3.04 23.42 -4.30
CA VAL A 38 -2.36 22.46 -3.42
C VAL A 38 -3.37 21.72 -2.54
N MET A 39 -4.33 22.41 -1.91
CA MET A 39 -5.36 21.75 -1.09
C MET A 39 -6.23 20.77 -1.88
N VAL A 40 -6.69 21.16 -3.07
CA VAL A 40 -7.57 20.32 -3.90
C VAL A 40 -6.82 19.09 -4.43
N PHE A 41 -5.67 19.31 -5.09
CA PHE A 41 -4.88 18.20 -5.63
C PHE A 41 -4.30 17.33 -4.52
N GLY A 42 -3.88 17.93 -3.41
CA GLY A 42 -3.41 17.23 -2.22
C GLY A 42 -4.45 16.28 -1.62
N THR A 43 -5.68 16.77 -1.45
CA THR A 43 -6.78 15.95 -0.92
C THR A 43 -7.14 14.82 -1.89
N LEU A 44 -7.20 15.10 -3.19
CA LEU A 44 -7.46 14.08 -4.21
C LEU A 44 -6.34 13.03 -4.27
N ASN A 45 -5.07 13.46 -4.20
CA ASN A 45 -3.91 12.58 -4.17
C ASN A 45 -3.87 11.75 -2.89
N PHE A 46 -4.27 12.33 -1.74
CA PHE A 46 -4.42 11.60 -0.47
C PHE A 46 -5.42 10.45 -0.60
N VAL A 47 -6.66 10.77 -1.01
CA VAL A 47 -7.71 9.78 -1.15
C VAL A 47 -7.32 8.72 -2.18
N SER A 48 -6.78 9.12 -3.32
CA SER A 48 -6.34 8.21 -4.39
C SER A 48 -5.22 7.27 -3.93
N PHE A 49 -4.20 7.81 -3.26
CA PHE A 49 -3.05 7.03 -2.77
C PHE A 49 -3.48 5.99 -1.74
N PHE A 50 -4.27 6.40 -0.74
CA PHE A 50 -4.74 5.49 0.31
C PHE A 50 -5.75 4.47 -0.23
N ALA A 51 -6.70 4.89 -1.07
CA ALA A 51 -7.68 3.98 -1.65
C ALA A 51 -7.00 2.92 -2.54
N THR A 52 -6.12 3.34 -3.44
CA THR A 52 -5.40 2.41 -4.34
C THR A 52 -4.54 1.44 -3.56
N SER A 53 -3.78 1.93 -2.58
CA SER A 53 -2.93 1.10 -1.72
C SER A 53 -3.75 0.14 -0.85
N TYR A 54 -4.92 0.56 -0.38
CA TYR A 54 -5.85 -0.29 0.38
C TYR A 54 -6.45 -1.41 -0.47
N PHE A 55 -6.96 -1.09 -1.67
CA PHE A 55 -7.47 -2.10 -2.59
C PHE A 55 -6.37 -3.09 -2.98
N ALA A 56 -5.16 -2.60 -3.27
CA ALA A 56 -4.03 -3.45 -3.58
C ALA A 56 -3.68 -4.41 -2.42
N ALA A 57 -3.71 -3.90 -1.19
CA ALA A 57 -3.49 -4.71 0.01
C ALA A 57 -4.60 -5.75 0.23
N GLU A 58 -5.87 -5.41 0.00
CA GLU A 58 -6.98 -6.35 0.20
C GLU A 58 -7.01 -7.44 -0.88
N VAL A 59 -6.66 -7.12 -2.13
CA VAL A 59 -6.50 -8.12 -3.20
C VAL A 59 -5.42 -9.14 -2.83
N SER A 60 -4.27 -8.67 -2.36
CA SER A 60 -3.18 -9.56 -1.92
C SER A 60 -3.61 -10.44 -0.74
N ARG A 61 -4.37 -9.88 0.22
CA ARG A 61 -4.88 -10.62 1.38
C ARG A 61 -5.91 -11.69 1.01
N GLU A 62 -6.84 -11.37 0.11
CA GLU A 62 -7.84 -12.34 -0.34
C GLU A 62 -7.20 -13.44 -1.20
N ASP A 63 -6.18 -13.14 -2.03
CA ASP A 63 -5.38 -14.16 -2.73
C ASP A 63 -4.72 -15.13 -1.72
N GLU A 64 -4.07 -14.59 -0.69
CA GLU A 64 -3.41 -15.40 0.35
C GLU A 64 -4.42 -16.32 1.07
N LYS A 65 -5.60 -15.80 1.41
CA LYS A 65 -6.67 -16.53 2.09
C LYS A 65 -7.27 -17.63 1.21
N ILE A 66 -7.52 -17.34 -0.07
CA ILE A 66 -7.99 -18.34 -1.04
C ILE A 66 -6.93 -19.42 -1.21
N ARG A 67 -5.66 -19.04 -1.40
CA ARG A 67 -4.55 -19.97 -1.53
C ARG A 67 -4.40 -20.88 -0.31
N LYS A 68 -4.55 -20.35 0.91
CA LYS A 68 -4.59 -21.13 2.16
C LYS A 68 -5.72 -22.16 2.14
N ARG A 69 -6.94 -21.75 1.79
CA ARG A 69 -8.09 -22.67 1.70
C ARG A 69 -7.87 -23.78 0.68
N ILE A 70 -7.37 -23.45 -0.52
CA ILE A 70 -7.14 -24.47 -1.57
C ILE A 70 -5.99 -25.40 -1.17
N LYS A 71 -4.94 -24.90 -0.49
CA LYS A 71 -3.88 -25.77 0.07
C LYS A 71 -4.45 -26.77 1.08
N THR A 72 -5.37 -26.34 1.95
CA THR A 72 -6.05 -27.26 2.89
C THR A 72 -6.89 -28.31 2.15
N VAL A 73 -7.61 -27.91 1.09
CA VAL A 73 -8.37 -28.86 0.26
C VAL A 73 -7.45 -29.85 -0.44
N ALA A 74 -6.34 -29.40 -1.02
CA ALA A 74 -5.34 -30.25 -1.67
C ALA A 74 -4.75 -31.26 -0.68
N PHE A 75 -4.37 -30.81 0.51
CA PHE A 75 -3.89 -31.66 1.58
C PHE A 75 -4.92 -32.73 1.98
N ASN A 76 -6.15 -32.32 2.28
CA ASN A 76 -7.22 -33.26 2.65
C ASN A 76 -7.52 -34.28 1.54
N SER A 77 -7.41 -33.87 0.27
CA SER A 77 -7.56 -34.76 -0.88
C SER A 77 -6.38 -35.73 -1.02
N SER A 78 -5.15 -35.28 -0.74
CA SER A 78 -3.93 -36.10 -0.81
C SER A 78 -3.89 -37.21 0.25
N VAL A 79 -4.53 -37.00 1.41
CA VAL A 79 -4.58 -37.98 2.52
C VAL A 79 -5.54 -39.14 2.22
N LYS A 80 -6.55 -38.93 1.37
CA LYS A 80 -7.47 -40.01 0.96
C LYS A 80 -6.82 -40.87 -0.13
N LYS A 81 -6.72 -42.17 0.10
CA LYS A 81 -6.08 -43.15 -0.81
C LYS A 81 -6.61 -43.08 -2.25
N ASP A 82 -7.91 -42.85 -2.42
CA ASP A 82 -8.57 -42.80 -3.72
C ASP A 82 -8.27 -41.52 -4.52
N ASN A 83 -7.98 -40.42 -3.83
CA ASN A 83 -7.79 -39.09 -4.43
C ASN A 83 -6.35 -38.56 -4.28
N LYS A 84 -5.41 -39.41 -3.85
CA LYS A 84 -4.03 -39.02 -3.56
C LYS A 84 -3.35 -38.34 -4.75
N VAL A 85 -3.43 -38.96 -5.94
CA VAL A 85 -2.85 -38.44 -7.19
C VAL A 85 -3.43 -37.07 -7.56
N GLN A 86 -4.73 -36.88 -7.34
CA GLN A 86 -5.43 -35.62 -7.62
C GLN A 86 -5.04 -34.52 -6.62
N GLY A 87 -4.85 -34.88 -5.34
CA GLY A 87 -4.36 -33.98 -4.30
C GLY A 87 -2.94 -33.49 -4.58
N ASP A 88 -2.04 -34.40 -4.98
CA ASP A 88 -0.63 -34.09 -5.29
C ASP A 88 -0.51 -33.19 -6.54
N LEU A 89 -1.35 -33.45 -7.57
CA LEU A 89 -1.46 -32.59 -8.76
C LEU A 89 -1.96 -31.19 -8.41
N LEU A 90 -3.00 -31.08 -7.58
CA LEU A 90 -3.54 -29.80 -7.15
C LEU A 90 -2.52 -29.00 -6.31
N GLN A 91 -1.78 -29.68 -5.45
CA GLN A 91 -0.70 -29.06 -4.67
C GLN A 91 0.42 -28.55 -5.58
N SER A 92 0.85 -29.35 -6.56
CA SER A 92 1.87 -28.96 -7.54
C SER A 92 1.41 -27.77 -8.39
N PHE A 93 0.15 -27.74 -8.79
CA PHE A 93 -0.46 -26.61 -9.50
C PHE A 93 -0.46 -25.34 -8.66
N LEU A 94 -0.81 -25.42 -7.38
CA LEU A 94 -0.76 -24.27 -6.46
C LEU A 94 0.67 -23.73 -6.27
N GLN A 95 1.66 -24.62 -6.19
CA GLN A 95 3.07 -24.24 -6.08
C GLN A 95 3.57 -23.60 -7.38
N SER A 96 3.07 -24.02 -8.54
CA SER A 96 3.43 -23.44 -9.83
C SER A 96 2.90 -22.02 -10.05
N LYS A 97 1.87 -21.59 -9.31
CA LYS A 97 1.32 -20.24 -9.43
C LYS A 97 2.05 -19.24 -8.53
N ALA A 98 2.58 -18.18 -9.13
CA ALA A 98 3.13 -17.04 -8.40
C ALA A 98 2.07 -16.41 -7.47
N GLU A 99 2.51 -15.92 -6.32
CA GLU A 99 1.66 -15.18 -5.38
C GLU A 99 1.28 -13.82 -5.96
N ILE A 100 0.02 -13.39 -5.78
CA ILE A 100 -0.41 -12.07 -6.22
C ILE A 100 0.02 -11.05 -5.16
N VAL A 101 1.25 -10.57 -5.31
CA VAL A 101 1.78 -9.45 -4.52
C VAL A 101 1.81 -8.22 -5.40
N LEU A 102 0.94 -7.26 -5.08
CA LEU A 102 1.00 -5.94 -5.69
C LEU A 102 2.13 -5.16 -5.01
N SER A 103 3.13 -4.80 -5.79
CA SER A 103 4.30 -4.06 -5.32
C SER A 103 4.60 -2.86 -6.21
N ALA A 104 5.11 -1.80 -5.58
CA ALA A 104 5.71 -0.66 -6.24
C ALA A 104 7.23 -0.84 -6.30
N GLY A 105 7.78 -0.92 -7.51
CA GLY A 105 9.20 -1.12 -7.77
C GLY A 105 9.80 -2.45 -7.29
N GLY A 106 9.00 -3.37 -6.72
CA GLY A 106 9.53 -4.52 -5.95
C GLY A 106 10.15 -4.13 -4.61
N VAL A 107 10.13 -2.83 -4.27
CA VAL A 107 10.70 -2.27 -3.02
C VAL A 107 9.62 -2.14 -1.96
N MET A 108 8.40 -1.78 -2.37
CA MET A 108 7.29 -1.56 -1.46
C MET A 108 6.14 -2.50 -1.80
N ASN A 109 5.76 -3.36 -0.86
CA ASN A 109 4.57 -4.20 -1.00
C ASN A 109 3.35 -3.47 -0.45
N PHE A 110 2.29 -3.38 -1.25
CA PHE A 110 1.03 -2.81 -0.81
C PHE A 110 0.40 -3.75 0.21
N SER A 111 0.57 -3.42 1.48
CA SER A 111 0.07 -4.15 2.63
C SER A 111 -0.60 -3.19 3.60
N ARG A 112 -1.38 -3.72 4.54
CA ARG A 112 -1.91 -2.88 5.64
C ARG A 112 -0.78 -2.26 6.47
N GLY A 113 0.34 -2.97 6.60
CA GLY A 113 1.55 -2.44 7.23
C GLY A 113 2.09 -1.21 6.49
N PHE A 114 2.16 -1.26 5.15
CA PHE A 114 2.58 -0.13 4.33
C PHE A 114 1.68 1.11 4.53
N LEU A 115 0.36 0.94 4.58
CA LEU A 115 -0.57 2.04 4.85
C LEU A 115 -0.36 2.67 6.24
N LEU A 116 -0.20 1.83 7.26
CA LEU A 116 0.04 2.27 8.64
C LEU A 116 1.38 2.99 8.76
N THR A 117 2.44 2.47 8.13
CA THR A 117 3.75 3.11 8.08
C THR A 117 3.69 4.44 7.35
N SER A 118 2.98 4.52 6.21
CA SER A 118 2.83 5.77 5.45
C SER A 118 2.12 6.85 6.27
N ALA A 119 1.01 6.50 6.93
CA ALA A 119 0.31 7.41 7.84
C ALA A 119 1.18 7.82 9.04
N GLY A 120 1.89 6.86 9.62
CA GLY A 120 2.82 7.10 10.72
C GLY A 120 3.93 8.07 10.34
N VAL A 121 4.59 7.86 9.19
CA VAL A 121 5.64 8.77 8.68
C VAL A 121 5.07 10.16 8.45
N LEU A 122 3.88 10.29 7.82
CA LEU A 122 3.24 11.58 7.62
C LEU A 122 3.04 12.33 8.95
N ILE A 123 2.49 11.67 9.95
CA ILE A 123 2.25 12.30 11.27
C ILE A 123 3.58 12.60 11.96
N SER A 124 4.48 11.63 12.07
CA SER A 124 5.74 11.78 12.79
C SER A 124 6.65 12.85 12.21
N TYR A 125 6.80 12.93 10.88
CA TYR A 125 7.62 13.97 10.27
C TYR A 125 7.00 15.35 10.47
N ASN A 126 5.69 15.49 10.32
CA ASN A 126 5.03 16.77 10.57
C ASN A 126 5.12 17.15 12.05
N LEU A 127 5.01 16.20 12.98
CA LEU A 127 5.22 16.42 14.42
C LEU A 127 6.65 16.88 14.74
N LEU A 128 7.66 16.26 14.12
CA LEU A 128 9.06 16.67 14.24
C LEU A 128 9.29 18.10 13.73
N LEU A 129 8.64 18.48 12.63
CA LEU A 129 8.69 19.86 12.13
C LEU A 129 8.09 20.85 13.13
N ILE A 130 6.99 20.50 13.82
CA ILE A 130 6.43 21.34 14.90
C ILE A 130 7.46 21.56 16.00
N GLN A 131 8.11 20.50 16.46
CA GLN A 131 9.07 20.55 17.54
C GLN A 131 10.32 21.36 17.15
N LEU A 132 10.80 21.24 15.92
CA LEU A 132 11.94 22.02 15.45
C LEU A 132 11.60 23.50 15.29
N ASN A 133 10.40 23.83 14.78
CA ASN A 133 9.97 25.22 14.59
C ASN A 133 9.59 25.94 15.90
N THR A 134 9.33 25.19 16.98
CA THR A 134 9.04 25.77 18.32
C THR A 134 10.30 25.97 19.17
N VAL A 135 11.45 25.45 18.74
CA VAL A 135 12.75 25.57 19.43
C VAL A 135 13.65 26.65 18.80
N GLY A 136 13.32 27.14 17.60
CA GLY A 136 13.95 28.29 16.94
C GLY A 136 13.24 29.60 17.24
#